data_AF-A0AAD7HU13-F1
#
_entry.id   AF-A0AAD7HU13-F1
#
_cell.length_a   1.000
_cell.length_b   1.000
_cell.length_c   1.000
_cell.angle_alpha   90.00
_cell.angle_beta   90.00
_cell.angle_gamma   90.00
#
_symmetry.space_group_name_H-M   'P 1'
#
loop_
_entity.id
_entity.type
_entity.pdbx_description
1 polymer ?
#
loop_
_entity_poly.entity_id
_entity_poly.type
_entity_poly.pdbx_seq_one_letter_code
_entity_poly.pdbx_strand_id
1 'polypeptide(L)'
;MSSTVQSAPNRPDLFGRELVDSGKTNQRLGKIPLVIGMPVMFSQNFDVPGGVVNGCTGTLKSVRFKVDEQGNRHAISCVVVAPDTSPELIPGLPNHHVVALEDT
;
A
#
# COMPACT_ATOMS: atom_id res chain seq x y z
N MET A 1 26.97 10.57 29.97
CA MET A 1 25.82 9.97 30.69
C MET A 1 25.06 9.15 29.66
N SER A 2 25.23 7.83 29.73
CA SER A 2 24.69 6.86 28.77
C SER A 2 23.32 6.40 29.25
N SER A 3 22.27 6.57 28.46
CA SER A 3 20.93 6.07 28.76
C SER A 3 20.66 4.81 27.94
N THR A 4 20.86 3.65 28.56
CA THR A 4 20.45 2.34 28.07
C THR A 4 18.92 2.29 28.01
N VAL A 5 18.34 2.17 26.82
CA VAL A 5 16.93 1.83 26.66
C VAL A 5 16.78 0.33 26.92
N GLN A 6 16.18 -0.02 28.06
CA GLN A 6 15.79 -1.39 28.38
C GLN A 6 14.69 -1.84 27.41
N SER A 7 14.96 -2.89 26.62
CA SER A 7 13.94 -3.59 25.86
C SER A 7 13.04 -4.39 26.79
N ALA A 8 11.73 -4.27 26.59
CA ALA A 8 10.74 -5.03 27.34
C ALA A 8 10.81 -6.53 27.00
N PRO A 9 10.48 -7.44 27.95
CA PRO A 9 10.56 -8.88 27.73
C PRO A 9 9.47 -9.37 26.76
N ASN A 10 9.90 -10.15 25.76
CA ASN A 10 9.04 -10.91 24.85
C ASN A 10 8.06 -11.79 25.64
N ARG A 11 6.76 -11.51 25.54
CA ARG A 11 5.72 -12.49 25.86
C ARG A 11 5.60 -13.47 24.69
N PRO A 12 5.63 -14.79 24.93
CA PRO A 12 5.30 -15.75 23.87
C PRO A 12 3.78 -15.87 23.80
N ASP A 13 3.19 -15.14 22.87
CA ASP A 13 1.77 -15.24 22.56
C ASP A 13 1.53 -16.59 21.87
N LEU A 14 0.81 -17.46 22.57
CA LEU A 14 0.28 -18.72 22.05
C LEU A 14 -0.71 -18.41 20.92
N PHE A 15 -0.25 -18.32 19.67
CA PHE A 15 -0.95 -18.57 18.40
C PHE A 15 -0.02 -18.06 17.29
N GLY A 16 0.55 -18.96 16.49
CA GLY A 16 1.61 -18.70 15.52
C GLY A 16 1.25 -17.73 14.39
N ARG A 17 1.19 -16.43 14.69
CA ARG A 17 1.30 -15.36 13.70
C ARG A 17 2.71 -14.81 13.80
N GLU A 18 3.54 -15.19 12.83
CA GLU A 18 4.84 -14.57 12.61
C GLU A 18 4.63 -13.07 12.44
N LEU A 19 5.14 -12.27 13.38
CA LEU A 19 5.10 -10.81 13.32
C LEU A 19 5.94 -10.38 12.12
N VAL A 20 5.27 -10.00 11.04
CA VAL A 20 5.89 -9.53 9.80
C VAL A 20 6.54 -8.17 10.08
N ASP A 21 7.82 -8.22 10.47
CA ASP A 21 8.65 -7.04 10.71
C ASP A 21 8.89 -6.33 9.39
N SER A 22 8.34 -5.12 9.25
CA SER A 22 8.44 -4.33 8.02
C SER A 22 9.87 -3.90 7.70
N GLY A 23 10.77 -3.88 8.69
CA GLY A 23 12.21 -3.68 8.49
C GLY A 23 12.90 -4.89 7.84
N LYS A 24 12.34 -6.10 7.96
CA LYS A 24 12.88 -7.33 7.36
C LYS A 24 12.30 -7.67 6.00
N THR A 25 11.11 -7.16 5.68
CA THR A 25 10.44 -7.44 4.40
C THR A 25 10.56 -6.31 3.39
N ASN A 26 11.47 -5.34 3.56
CA ASN A 26 11.51 -4.11 2.76
C ASN A 26 10.13 -3.41 2.70
N GLN A 27 9.43 -3.33 3.84
CA GLN A 27 8.05 -2.83 3.98
C GLN A 27 6.98 -3.67 3.25
N ARG A 28 7.30 -4.84 2.73
CA ARG A 28 6.35 -5.75 2.06
C ARG A 28 5.70 -6.67 3.08
N LEU A 29 4.65 -6.18 3.75
CA LEU A 29 3.82 -6.98 4.65
C LEU A 29 2.96 -7.97 3.85
N GLY A 30 3.55 -9.10 3.45
CA GLY A 30 2.84 -10.21 2.80
C GLY A 30 2.11 -9.84 1.50
N LYS A 31 1.22 -10.73 1.03
CA LYS A 31 0.37 -10.51 -0.14
C LYS A 31 -0.99 -9.99 0.32
N ILE A 32 -1.37 -8.78 -0.10
CA ILE A 32 -2.69 -8.20 0.20
C ILE A 32 -3.66 -8.59 -0.93
N PRO A 33 -4.81 -9.22 -0.64
CA PRO A 33 -5.83 -9.45 -1.64
C PRO A 33 -6.47 -8.12 -2.04
N LEU A 34 -6.41 -7.78 -3.33
CA LEU A 34 -7.01 -6.58 -3.89
C LEU A 34 -8.42 -6.89 -4.43
N VAL A 35 -9.44 -6.25 -3.84
CA VAL A 35 -10.85 -6.42 -4.21
C VAL A 35 -11.43 -5.07 -4.62
N ILE A 36 -12.07 -4.99 -5.78
CA ILE A 36 -12.71 -3.75 -6.24
C ILE A 36 -13.76 -3.29 -5.22
N GLY A 37 -13.72 -2.01 -4.88
CA GLY A 37 -14.56 -1.41 -3.83
C GLY A 37 -13.94 -1.44 -2.43
N MET A 38 -12.80 -2.10 -2.23
CA MET A 38 -12.16 -2.10 -0.92
C MET A 38 -11.54 -0.73 -0.59
N PRO A 39 -11.56 -0.32 0.69
CA PRO A 39 -10.78 0.81 1.15
C PRO A 39 -9.29 0.45 1.09
N VAL A 40 -8.48 1.40 0.63
CA VAL A 40 -7.02 1.30 0.54
C VAL A 40 -6.37 2.58 1.07
N MET A 41 -5.12 2.46 1.48
CA MET A 41 -4.31 3.58 1.97
C MET A 41 -2.95 3.57 1.27
N PHE A 42 -2.54 4.72 0.75
CA PHE A 42 -1.19 4.93 0.25
C PHE A 42 -0.23 5.03 1.44
N SER A 43 0.76 4.15 1.48
CA SER A 43 1.73 4.07 2.59
C SER A 43 3.03 4.85 2.32
N GLN A 44 3.13 5.47 1.15
CA GLN A 44 4.30 6.24 0.71
C GLN A 44 3.83 7.48 -0.05
N ASN A 45 4.66 8.52 -0.04
CA ASN A 45 4.43 9.70 -0.85
C ASN A 45 4.68 9.34 -2.31
N PHE A 46 3.66 9.47 -3.15
CA PHE A 46 3.73 9.12 -4.57
C PHE A 46 3.63 10.37 -5.45
N ASP A 47 2.71 11.27 -5.12
CA ASP A 47 2.49 12.53 -5.83
C ASP A 47 2.09 13.62 -4.82
N VAL A 48 3.10 14.26 -4.23
CA VAL A 48 2.90 15.29 -3.19
C VAL A 48 2.14 16.51 -3.74
N PRO A 49 2.45 17.06 -4.93
CA PRO A 49 1.65 18.13 -5.53
C PRO A 49 0.19 17.72 -5.78
N GLY A 50 -0.04 16.48 -6.20
CA GLY A 50 -1.39 15.92 -6.39
C GLY A 50 -2.11 15.54 -5.10
N GLY A 51 -1.47 15.61 -3.93
CA GLY A 51 -2.06 15.23 -2.64
C GLY A 51 -2.02 13.73 -2.32
N VAL A 52 -1.27 12.94 -3.09
CA VAL A 52 -1.03 11.52 -2.83
C VAL A 52 0.18 11.36 -1.92
N VAL A 53 -0.08 11.60 -0.63
CA VAL A 53 0.90 11.47 0.46
C VAL A 53 0.62 10.22 1.30
N ASN A 54 1.57 9.82 2.13
CA ASN A 54 1.37 8.75 3.10
C ASN A 54 0.15 9.05 3.99
N GLY A 55 -0.73 8.07 4.13
CA GLY A 55 -2.00 8.20 4.84
C GLY A 55 -3.16 8.64 3.94
N CYS A 56 -2.91 8.98 2.67
CA CYS A 56 -3.99 9.22 1.71
C CYS A 56 -4.84 7.96 1.56
N THR A 57 -6.15 8.09 1.72
CA THR A 57 -7.08 6.97 1.65
C THR A 57 -7.97 7.08 0.42
N GLY A 58 -8.46 5.94 -0.05
CA GLY A 58 -9.36 5.92 -1.18
C GLY A 58 -10.02 4.56 -1.38
N THR A 59 -10.82 4.47 -2.44
CA THR A 59 -11.52 3.25 -2.83
C THR A 59 -10.90 2.67 -4.07
N LEU A 60 -10.53 1.38 -4.02
CA LEU A 60 -9.96 0.67 -5.16
C LEU A 60 -11.00 0.51 -6.27
N LYS A 61 -10.71 1.03 -7.46
CA LYS A 61 -11.66 1.05 -8.59
C LYS A 61 -11.32 0.06 -9.70
N SER A 62 -10.03 -0.12 -9.99
CA SER A 62 -9.59 -1.09 -10.99
C SER A 62 -8.20 -1.61 -10.63
N VAL A 63 -7.89 -2.85 -11.04
CA VAL A 63 -6.56 -3.42 -10.94
C VAL A 63 -6.22 -4.09 -12.26
N ARG A 64 -5.01 -3.84 -12.74
CA ARG A 64 -4.41 -4.56 -13.87
C ARG A 64 -3.42 -5.57 -13.30
N PHE A 65 -3.42 -6.77 -13.87
CA PHE A 65 -2.55 -7.86 -13.45
C PHE A 65 -1.72 -8.38 -14.62
N LYS A 66 -0.50 -8.82 -14.33
CA LYS A 66 0.25 -9.80 -15.14
C LYS A 66 0.09 -11.18 -14.51
N VAL A 67 0.10 -12.21 -15.34
CA VAL A 67 0.03 -13.61 -14.89
C VAL A 67 1.40 -14.23 -15.12
N ASP A 68 1.97 -14.87 -14.10
CA ASP A 68 3.24 -15.60 -14.22
C ASP A 68 3.04 -17.02 -14.78
N GLU A 69 4.14 -17.73 -15.00
CA GLU A 69 4.15 -19.11 -15.51
C GLU A 69 3.43 -20.11 -14.59
N GLN A 70 3.30 -19.78 -13.30
CA GLN A 70 2.62 -20.58 -12.30
C GLN A 70 1.14 -20.23 -12.16
N GLY A 71 0.64 -19.28 -12.96
CA GLY A 71 -0.74 -18.81 -12.92
C GLY A 71 -1.05 -17.80 -11.82
N ASN A 72 -0.05 -17.29 -11.11
CA ASN A 72 -0.27 -16.26 -10.09
C ASN A 72 -0.49 -14.89 -10.73
N ARG A 73 -1.39 -14.11 -10.15
CA ARG A 73 -1.68 -12.73 -10.57
C ARG A 73 -0.84 -11.74 -9.78
N HIS A 74 -0.06 -10.92 -10.48
CA HIS A 74 0.73 -9.84 -9.91
C HIS A 74 0.16 -8.51 -10.37
N ALA A 75 -0.21 -7.65 -9.42
CA ALA A 75 -0.77 -6.34 -9.74
C ALA A 75 0.32 -5.46 -10.36
N ILE A 76 0.06 -4.94 -11.57
CA ILE A 76 0.99 -4.05 -12.30
C ILE A 76 0.60 -2.58 -12.13
N SER A 77 -0.68 -2.31 -11.94
CA SER A 77 -1.21 -1.00 -11.61
C SER A 77 -2.62 -1.08 -11.06
N CYS A 78 -3.03 -0.07 -10.33
CA CYS A 78 -4.40 0.08 -9.91
C CYS A 78 -4.85 1.55 -9.99
N VAL A 79 -6.17 1.72 -10.04
CA VAL A 79 -6.81 3.04 -9.96
C VAL A 79 -7.55 3.11 -8.64
N VAL A 80 -7.29 4.18 -7.89
CA VAL A 80 -7.89 4.47 -6.59
C VAL A 80 -8.63 5.79 -6.70
N VAL A 81 -9.88 5.84 -6.23
CA VAL A 81 -10.62 7.10 -6.09
C VAL A 81 -10.33 7.66 -4.70
N ALA A 82 -9.62 8.78 -4.63
CA ALA A 82 -9.16 9.41 -3.40
C ALA A 82 -9.70 10.85 -3.31
N PRO A 83 -10.74 11.11 -2.50
CA PRO A 83 -11.43 12.41 -2.49
C PRO A 83 -10.54 13.57 -2.00
N ASP A 84 -9.52 13.27 -1.21
CA ASP A 84 -8.63 14.26 -0.59
C ASP A 84 -7.46 14.70 -1.49
N THR A 85 -7.42 14.22 -2.75
CA THR A 85 -6.39 14.60 -3.71
C THR A 85 -6.79 15.80 -4.54
N SER A 86 -5.79 16.51 -5.07
CA SER A 86 -5.98 17.60 -6.03
C SER A 86 -6.84 17.13 -7.22
N PRO A 87 -7.72 17.99 -7.76
CA PRO A 87 -8.50 17.67 -8.95
C PRO A 87 -7.67 17.72 -10.24
N GLU A 88 -6.35 17.92 -10.17
CA GLU A 88 -5.50 17.97 -11.35
C GLU A 88 -5.62 16.68 -12.16
N LEU A 89 -6.01 16.84 -13.42
CA LEU A 89 -6.42 15.75 -14.29
C LEU A 89 -5.19 15.04 -14.85
N ILE A 90 -4.99 13.78 -14.46
CA ILE A 90 -4.21 12.86 -15.30
C ILE A 90 -4.99 12.70 -16.61
N PRO A 91 -4.40 12.99 -17.79
CA PRO A 91 -5.10 12.88 -19.06
C PRO A 91 -5.77 11.51 -19.22
N GLY A 92 -7.09 11.51 -19.43
CA GLY A 92 -7.89 10.29 -19.59
C GLY A 92 -8.45 9.69 -18.30
N LEU A 93 -8.22 10.30 -17.13
CA LEU A 93 -8.83 9.91 -15.86
C LEU A 93 -9.77 10.99 -15.33
N PRO A 94 -10.91 10.61 -14.68
CA PRO A 94 -11.76 11.58 -14.00
C PRO A 94 -11.07 12.20 -12.76
N ASN A 95 -11.62 13.30 -12.25
CA ASN A 95 -11.15 13.94 -11.01
C ASN A 95 -11.00 12.91 -9.87
N HIS A 96 -10.02 13.15 -9.00
CA HIS A 96 -9.75 12.33 -7.80
C HIS A 96 -9.38 10.86 -8.10
N HIS A 97 -9.11 10.51 -9.35
CA HIS A 97 -8.59 9.19 -9.68
C HIS A 97 -7.07 9.22 -9.69
N VAL A 98 -6.48 8.42 -8.82
CA VAL A 98 -5.04 8.25 -8.66
C VAL A 98 -4.64 6.91 -9.24
N VAL A 99 -3.51 6.87 -9.95
CA VAL A 99 -2.91 5.63 -10.44
C VAL A 99 -1.75 5.25 -9.54
N ALA A 100 -1.78 4.03 -9.00
CA ALA A 100 -0.61 3.40 -8.39
C ALA A 100 0.00 2.42 -9.38
N LEU A 101 1.33 2.41 -9.51
CA LEU A 101 2.07 1.51 -10.38
C LEU A 101 2.83 0.47 -9.54
N GLU A 102 3.18 -0.67 -10.13
CA GLU A 102 4.06 -1.63 -9.47
C GLU A 102 5.42 -0.99 -9.16
N ASP A 103 5.94 -1.31 -7.98
CA ASP A 103 7.28 -0.95 -7.54
C ASP A 103 8.30 -1.92 -8.17
N THR A 104 9.20 -1.40 -9.00
CA THR A 104 10.24 -2.16 -9.73
C THR A 104 11.52 -2.33 -8.94
#